data_AF-A0A9X0YJ02-F1
#
_entry.id   AF-A0A9X0YJ02-F1
#
_cell.length_a   1.000
_cell.length_b   1.000
_cell.length_c   1.000
_cell.angle_alpha   90.00
_cell.angle_beta   90.00
_cell.angle_gamma   90.00
#
_symmetry.space_group_name_H-M   'P 1'
#
loop_
_entity.id
_entity.type
_entity.pdbx_description
1 polymer ?
#
loop_
_entity_poly.entity_id
_entity_poly.type
_entity_poly.pdbx_seq_one_letter_code
_entity_poly.pdbx_strand_id
1 'polypeptide(L)'
;MSELLNRRLALLGKREHLSLLEHCLHGIERECLRVTGEGRLAQTPHPEALGAALTNELITTDYSESLLEFITPALPNPADTLSSLDKIHRFAYSKLGSEYLWSPSMPCPLPAEEDIPIAYYGTSNIGQLKYVYRKGLALRYGKTMQCIAGIHYNFSLPETLWPLLKETEGFVGTDRDYQSNAYIALIRNFRRYSWLLMYLFGASPALDAGFLRGRSHQLEVLDADTLYLPYATSLRMSDLGYQSNAQAGLTPCYNDLASYTDSLRTAVATPYAPYVEVGTHKDGEWVQLNTNILQIENEYYSNIRPKRVTYTGERPIQALMARGIQYIEVRCLDINPFLPMGIDLPESRFLDAFLLYCALNDSPLFANNECGNATSNFLSVVKEGRRPGLELRRDGASVDMKAWATELLEKIAPLAALLDQSHGIGEHSQALDAQLAKVQDPSLTPSAQVLAAMAERKESFAQFSLHQSQLHAEHFRKEPLAAEEQARFEELARTSLAQQAELEQNEVGDFDVFVGSYQASILAISN
;
A
#
# COMPACT_ATOMS: atom_id res chain seq x y z
N MET A 1 -19.59 20.94 8.96
CA MET A 1 -19.08 19.79 9.74
C MET A 1 -20.25 19.08 10.40
N SER A 2 -20.19 17.76 10.62
CA SER A 2 -21.27 17.03 11.33
C SER A 2 -21.25 17.34 12.82
N GLU A 3 -22.38 17.13 13.51
CA GLU A 3 -22.45 17.30 14.97
C GLU A 3 -21.45 16.38 15.68
N LEU A 4 -21.33 15.13 15.22
CA LEU A 4 -20.39 14.15 15.79
C LEU A 4 -18.94 14.62 15.68
N LEU A 5 -18.53 15.11 14.50
CA LEU A 5 -17.17 15.62 14.28
C LEU A 5 -16.87 16.80 15.19
N ASN A 6 -17.81 17.75 15.33
CA ASN A 6 -17.64 18.90 16.21
C ASN A 6 -17.47 18.48 17.68
N ARG A 7 -18.24 17.49 18.16
CA ARG A 7 -18.11 16.98 19.53
C ARG A 7 -16.77 16.28 19.76
N ARG A 8 -16.32 15.45 18.82
CA ARG A 8 -15.02 14.77 18.89
C ARG A 8 -13.85 15.76 18.86
N LEU A 9 -13.92 16.78 18.00
CA LEU A 9 -12.96 17.89 17.96
C LEU A 9 -12.89 18.64 19.29
N ALA A 10 -14.05 19.01 19.85
CA ALA A 10 -14.11 19.71 21.13
C ALA A 10 -13.56 18.86 22.29
N LEU A 11 -13.79 17.55 22.26
CA LEU A 11 -13.25 16.62 23.24
C LEU A 11 -11.72 16.56 23.15
N LEU A 12 -11.18 16.31 21.96
CA LEU A 12 -9.73 16.21 21.74
C LEU A 12 -9.00 17.54 21.93
N GLY A 13 -9.67 18.67 21.68
CA GLY A 13 -9.12 20.01 21.93
C GLY A 13 -8.99 20.39 23.41
N LYS A 14 -9.49 19.58 24.34
CA LYS A 14 -9.29 19.82 25.78
C LYS A 14 -7.83 19.59 26.15
N ARG A 15 -7.29 20.43 27.03
CA ARG A 15 -5.88 20.36 27.49
C ARG A 15 -5.44 18.98 27.99
N GLU A 16 -6.35 18.24 28.64
CA GLU A 16 -6.09 16.91 29.19
C GLU A 16 -6.11 15.77 28.14
N HIS A 17 -6.61 16.03 26.93
CA HIS A 17 -6.72 15.06 25.85
C HIS A 17 -5.89 15.41 24.62
N LEU A 18 -5.48 16.68 24.50
CA LEU A 18 -4.79 17.20 23.32
C LEU A 18 -3.56 16.36 22.97
N SER A 19 -2.69 16.09 23.95
CA SER A 19 -1.45 15.34 23.76
C SER A 19 -1.66 13.87 23.35
N LEU A 20 -2.90 13.34 23.40
CA LEU A 20 -3.16 11.99 22.90
C LEU A 20 -2.81 11.88 21.42
N LEU A 21 -3.00 12.94 20.63
CA LEU A 21 -2.71 12.92 19.21
C LEU A 21 -1.22 12.75 18.89
N GLU A 22 -0.33 13.06 19.83
CA GLU A 22 1.12 12.82 19.71
C GLU A 22 1.49 11.33 19.70
N HIS A 23 0.54 10.45 20.04
CA HIS A 23 0.75 9.02 20.18
C HIS A 23 0.12 8.21 19.02
N CYS A 24 -0.33 8.85 17.95
CA CYS A 24 -0.64 8.14 16.70
C CYS A 24 0.62 7.45 16.20
N LEU A 25 0.52 6.26 15.60
CA LEU A 25 1.69 5.53 15.08
C LEU A 25 1.64 5.43 13.56
N HIS A 26 2.83 5.51 12.95
CA HIS A 26 3.03 5.55 11.50
C HIS A 26 4.11 4.54 11.10
N GLY A 27 3.80 3.69 10.12
CA GLY A 27 4.76 2.80 9.48
C GLY A 27 4.67 2.93 7.95
N ILE A 28 5.78 2.75 7.25
CA ILE A 28 5.84 2.82 5.79
C ILE A 28 6.41 1.51 5.26
N GLU A 29 5.72 0.94 4.27
CA GLU A 29 6.25 -0.10 3.39
C GLU A 29 6.50 0.55 2.03
N ARG A 30 7.72 0.43 1.49
CA ARG A 30 8.09 1.00 0.19
C ARG A 30 8.69 -0.07 -0.71
N GLU A 31 8.01 -0.33 -1.81
CA GLU A 31 8.45 -1.30 -2.82
C GLU A 31 9.31 -0.64 -3.91
N CYS A 32 10.29 -1.38 -4.45
CA CYS A 32 11.06 -0.94 -5.61
C CYS A 32 11.78 -2.08 -6.34
N LEU A 33 11.78 -2.01 -7.66
CA LEU A 33 12.54 -2.95 -8.48
C LEU A 33 14.03 -2.60 -8.46
N ARG A 34 14.88 -3.60 -8.33
CA ARG A 34 16.31 -3.50 -8.66
C ARG A 34 16.47 -3.54 -10.17
N VAL A 35 17.25 -2.60 -10.72
CA VAL A 35 17.52 -2.48 -12.15
C VAL A 35 19.01 -2.31 -12.45
N THR A 36 19.43 -2.69 -13.65
CA THR A 36 20.79 -2.48 -14.17
C THR A 36 21.04 -1.01 -14.53
N GLY A 37 22.27 -0.67 -14.91
CA GLY A 37 22.62 0.68 -15.39
C GLY A 37 21.89 1.13 -16.65
N GLU A 38 21.32 0.18 -17.40
CA GLU A 38 20.49 0.40 -18.58
C GLU A 38 18.99 0.41 -18.26
N GLY A 39 18.61 0.36 -16.97
CA GLY A 39 17.20 0.37 -16.54
C GLY A 39 16.45 -0.92 -16.85
N ARG A 40 17.16 -2.06 -16.99
CA ARG A 40 16.54 -3.38 -17.15
C ARG A 40 16.36 -4.06 -15.80
N LEU A 41 15.32 -4.88 -15.65
CA LEU A 41 15.09 -5.65 -14.42
C LEU A 41 16.34 -6.48 -14.06
N ALA A 42 16.87 -6.30 -12.86
CA ALA A 42 18.00 -7.08 -12.38
C ALA A 42 17.63 -8.57 -12.31
N GLN A 43 18.56 -9.45 -12.68
CA GLN A 43 18.38 -10.92 -12.66
C GLN A 43 19.21 -11.60 -11.56
N THR A 44 19.98 -10.81 -10.81
CA THR A 44 20.73 -11.27 -9.65
C THR A 44 19.76 -11.64 -8.52
N PRO A 45 20.11 -12.62 -7.66
CA PRO A 45 19.34 -12.92 -6.46
C PRO A 45 19.26 -11.73 -5.50
N HIS A 46 18.37 -11.82 -4.50
CA HIS A 46 18.38 -10.91 -3.37
C HIS A 46 19.80 -10.87 -2.75
N PRO A 47 20.42 -9.68 -2.60
CA PRO A 47 21.78 -9.62 -2.09
C PRO A 47 21.87 -10.18 -0.66
N GLU A 48 22.66 -11.24 -0.45
CA GLU A 48 22.85 -11.88 0.87
C GLU A 48 23.32 -10.89 1.95
N ALA A 49 24.04 -9.83 1.55
CA ALA A 49 24.48 -8.77 2.46
C ALA A 49 23.34 -7.89 3.01
N LEU A 50 22.12 -7.99 2.45
CA LEU A 50 20.89 -7.45 3.03
C LEU A 50 20.23 -8.41 4.02
N GLY A 51 20.71 -9.65 4.11
CA GLY A 51 20.18 -10.69 4.99
C GLY A 51 19.24 -11.66 4.26
N ALA A 52 18.39 -12.31 5.05
CA ALA A 52 17.37 -13.24 4.58
C ALA A 52 16.05 -12.48 4.38
N ALA A 53 15.55 -12.42 3.14
CA ALA A 53 14.26 -11.79 2.85
C ALA A 53 13.09 -12.41 3.67
N LEU A 54 13.18 -13.67 4.09
CA LEU A 54 12.15 -14.32 4.89
C LEU A 54 12.02 -13.76 6.32
N THR A 55 13.14 -13.38 6.93
CA THR A 55 13.25 -13.13 8.38
C THR A 55 13.80 -11.76 8.73
N ASN A 56 14.33 -11.01 7.76
CA ASN A 56 14.74 -9.63 7.98
C ASN A 56 13.50 -8.73 8.17
N GLU A 57 13.45 -8.01 9.29
CA GLU A 57 12.31 -7.20 9.69
C GLU A 57 12.19 -5.86 8.93
N LEU A 58 13.27 -5.39 8.29
CA LEU A 58 13.33 -4.08 7.62
C LEU A 58 13.44 -4.16 6.10
N ILE A 59 14.02 -5.23 5.57
CA ILE A 59 14.29 -5.39 4.13
C ILE A 59 13.89 -6.79 3.69
N THR A 60 12.88 -6.87 2.84
CA THR A 60 12.40 -8.12 2.27
C THR A 60 12.21 -7.97 0.76
N THR A 61 11.55 -8.95 0.14
CA THR A 61 11.07 -8.91 -1.23
C THR A 61 9.56 -9.09 -1.25
N ASP A 62 8.87 -8.39 -2.15
CA ASP A 62 7.47 -8.69 -2.44
C ASP A 62 7.42 -9.80 -3.51
N TYR A 63 6.80 -9.58 -4.67
CA TYR A 63 6.48 -10.66 -5.59
C TYR A 63 7.72 -11.25 -6.28
N SER A 64 8.60 -10.37 -6.78
CA SER A 64 9.78 -10.74 -7.55
C SER A 64 11.02 -10.74 -6.68
N GLU A 65 11.98 -11.59 -6.99
CA GLU A 65 13.31 -11.61 -6.34
C GLU A 65 14.04 -10.26 -6.49
N SER A 66 13.64 -9.50 -7.51
CA SER A 66 14.17 -8.17 -7.81
C SER A 66 13.29 -7.05 -7.28
N LEU A 67 12.14 -7.33 -6.66
CA LEU A 67 11.25 -6.33 -6.06
C LEU A 67 11.52 -6.25 -4.56
N LEU A 68 12.41 -5.35 -4.16
CA LEU A 68 12.68 -5.07 -2.75
C LEU A 68 11.49 -4.38 -2.10
N GLU A 69 11.27 -4.67 -0.83
CA GLU A 69 10.29 -4.00 0.02
C GLU A 69 10.98 -3.57 1.32
N PHE A 70 10.89 -2.28 1.63
CA PHE A 70 11.45 -1.67 2.82
C PHE A 70 10.34 -1.40 3.83
N ILE A 71 10.51 -1.87 5.06
CA ILE A 71 9.48 -1.81 6.11
C ILE A 71 10.05 -1.04 7.30
N THR A 72 9.41 0.06 7.68
CA THR A 72 9.81 0.82 8.87
C THR A 72 9.14 0.27 10.13
N PRO A 73 9.74 0.47 11.32
CA PRO A 73 9.00 0.33 12.57
C PRO A 73 7.83 1.33 12.62
N ALA A 74 6.83 1.04 13.46
CA ALA A 74 5.73 1.95 13.75
C ALA A 74 6.19 3.00 14.78
N LEU A 75 6.22 4.27 14.38
CA LEU A 75 6.76 5.36 15.20
C LEU A 75 5.75 6.51 15.37
N PRO A 76 5.81 7.26 16.49
CA PRO A 76 4.84 8.32 16.75
C PRO A 76 4.95 9.52 15.81
N ASN A 77 6.17 9.85 15.40
CA ASN A 77 6.44 11.00 14.55
C ASN A 77 6.77 10.54 13.12
N PRO A 78 6.01 10.95 12.09
CA PRO A 78 6.29 10.57 10.70
C PRO A 78 7.67 11.02 10.22
N ALA A 79 8.26 12.07 10.81
CA ALA A 79 9.64 12.45 10.52
C ALA A 79 10.65 11.36 10.92
N ASP A 80 10.42 10.67 12.04
CA ASP A 80 11.27 9.56 12.48
C ASP A 80 11.03 8.32 11.63
N THR A 81 9.79 8.08 11.20
CA THR A 81 9.45 7.01 10.24
C THR A 81 10.20 7.21 8.91
N LEU A 82 10.19 8.43 8.37
CA LEU A 82 10.94 8.79 7.15
C LEU A 82 12.45 8.71 7.37
N SER A 83 12.97 9.14 8.52
CA SER A 83 14.38 8.97 8.88
C SER A 83 14.78 7.49 8.90
N SER A 84 13.92 6.61 9.42
CA SER A 84 14.16 5.15 9.35
C SER A 84 14.16 4.64 7.91
N LEU A 85 13.23 5.09 7.08
CA LEU A 85 13.14 4.71 5.68
C LEU A 85 14.37 5.16 4.88
N ASP A 86 14.85 6.38 5.11
CA ASP A 86 16.09 6.91 4.52
C ASP A 86 17.28 6.03 4.88
N LYS A 87 17.43 5.66 6.16
CA LYS A 87 18.51 4.77 6.61
C LYS A 87 18.45 3.39 5.97
N ILE A 88 17.26 2.82 5.80
CA ILE A 88 17.07 1.55 5.10
C ILE A 88 17.54 1.66 3.64
N HIS A 89 17.16 2.74 2.94
CA HIS A 89 17.63 2.99 1.55
C HIS A 89 19.15 3.14 1.47
N ARG A 90 19.76 3.90 2.38
CA ARG A 90 21.23 4.07 2.43
C ARG A 90 21.94 2.75 2.68
N PHE A 91 21.44 1.94 3.61
CA PHE A 91 21.99 0.61 3.84
C PHE A 91 21.87 -0.26 2.59
N ALA A 92 20.70 -0.28 1.96
CA ALA A 92 20.48 -1.03 0.72
C ALA A 92 21.49 -0.63 -0.38
N TYR A 93 21.64 0.67 -0.64
CA TYR A 93 22.60 1.17 -1.62
C TYR A 93 24.07 0.84 -1.30
N SER A 94 24.42 0.63 -0.03
CA SER A 94 25.77 0.16 0.33
C SER A 94 26.05 -1.28 -0.09
N LYS A 95 25.00 -2.08 -0.39
CA LYS A 95 25.08 -3.50 -0.75
C LYS A 95 24.64 -3.82 -2.19
N LEU A 96 24.13 -2.85 -2.95
CA LEU A 96 23.60 -3.05 -4.30
C LEU A 96 24.64 -2.96 -5.44
N GLY A 97 25.89 -2.65 -5.14
CA GLY A 97 26.94 -2.49 -6.16
C GLY A 97 26.54 -1.44 -7.20
N SER A 98 26.48 -1.84 -8.47
CA SER A 98 26.12 -0.98 -9.61
C SER A 98 24.62 -0.98 -9.96
N GLU A 99 23.78 -1.71 -9.22
CA GLU A 99 22.33 -1.69 -9.44
C GLU A 99 21.71 -0.38 -8.93
N TYR A 100 20.51 -0.08 -9.41
CA TYR A 100 19.69 1.06 -9.01
C TYR A 100 18.33 0.58 -8.49
N LEU A 101 17.70 1.38 -7.64
CA LEU A 101 16.30 1.18 -7.27
C LEU A 101 15.40 1.99 -8.21
N TRP A 102 14.47 1.31 -8.88
CA TRP A 102 13.49 1.92 -9.77
C TRP A 102 12.62 2.93 -9.00
N SER A 103 12.52 4.15 -9.53
CA SER A 103 11.94 5.28 -8.82
C SER A 103 10.41 5.39 -8.94
N PRO A 104 9.74 5.09 -10.07
CA PRO A 104 8.29 5.17 -10.17
C PRO A 104 7.57 3.85 -9.84
N SER A 105 6.25 3.96 -9.64
CA SER A 105 5.35 2.82 -9.41
C SER A 105 5.22 1.87 -10.60
N MET A 106 5.12 2.39 -11.82
CA MET A 106 5.02 1.53 -13.02
C MET A 106 6.40 0.95 -13.33
N PRO A 107 6.49 -0.35 -13.67
CA PRO A 107 7.76 -1.05 -13.74
C PRO A 107 8.66 -0.57 -14.87
N CYS A 108 9.96 -0.87 -14.74
CA CYS A 108 10.92 -0.77 -15.83
C CYS A 108 10.53 -1.71 -16.99
N PRO A 109 11.14 -1.57 -18.19
CA PRO A 109 10.96 -2.54 -19.26
C PRO A 109 11.24 -3.97 -18.77
N LEU A 110 10.21 -4.81 -18.78
CA LEU A 110 10.26 -6.18 -18.24
C LEU A 110 10.72 -7.18 -19.32
N PRO A 111 11.43 -8.25 -18.94
CA PRO A 111 11.76 -9.35 -19.85
C PRO A 111 10.51 -10.19 -20.17
N ALA A 112 10.65 -11.33 -20.85
CA ALA A 112 9.56 -12.28 -21.02
C ALA A 112 9.00 -12.73 -19.65
N GLU A 113 7.75 -13.20 -19.58
CA GLU A 113 7.13 -13.43 -18.25
C GLU A 113 7.90 -14.53 -17.52
N GLU A 114 8.17 -15.62 -18.20
CA GLU A 114 9.00 -16.73 -17.75
C GLU A 114 10.30 -16.27 -17.07
N ASP A 115 10.91 -15.19 -17.56
CA ASP A 115 12.19 -14.64 -17.10
C ASP A 115 12.06 -13.65 -15.92
N ILE A 116 10.86 -13.28 -15.49
CA ILE A 116 10.70 -12.49 -14.25
C ILE A 116 10.89 -13.45 -13.06
N PRO A 117 11.93 -13.25 -12.22
CA PRO A 117 12.22 -14.17 -11.11
C PRO A 117 11.17 -14.00 -10.01
N ILE A 118 10.66 -15.12 -9.48
CA ILE A 118 9.76 -15.12 -8.33
C ILE A 118 10.62 -15.06 -7.06
N ALA A 119 10.21 -14.24 -6.09
CA ALA A 119 10.92 -14.10 -4.83
C ALA A 119 11.09 -15.45 -4.11
N TYR A 120 12.32 -15.77 -3.73
CA TYR A 120 12.70 -17.01 -3.09
C TYR A 120 13.00 -16.80 -1.60
N TYR A 121 12.51 -17.71 -0.76
CA TYR A 121 12.57 -17.59 0.70
C TYR A 121 13.19 -18.81 1.38
N GLY A 122 14.03 -19.55 0.66
CA GLY A 122 14.67 -20.75 1.19
C GLY A 122 13.77 -21.98 1.18
N THR A 123 14.20 -23.02 1.91
CA THR A 123 13.60 -24.36 1.85
C THR A 123 12.70 -24.71 3.04
N SER A 124 12.55 -23.80 4.01
CA SER A 124 11.60 -23.96 5.12
C SER A 124 10.17 -24.06 4.60
N ASN A 125 9.26 -24.68 5.35
CA ASN A 125 7.87 -24.84 4.92
C ASN A 125 7.19 -23.48 4.72
N ILE A 126 7.47 -22.51 5.60
CA ILE A 126 6.97 -21.15 5.43
C ILE A 126 7.59 -20.43 4.21
N GLY A 127 8.87 -20.68 3.92
CA GLY A 127 9.54 -20.15 2.74
C GLY A 127 8.95 -20.70 1.44
N GLN A 128 8.75 -22.02 1.38
CA GLN A 128 8.08 -22.69 0.26
C GLN A 128 6.62 -22.23 0.10
N LEU A 129 5.88 -22.03 1.20
CA LEU A 129 4.52 -21.49 1.15
C LEU A 129 4.48 -20.12 0.46
N LYS A 130 5.39 -19.21 0.84
CA LYS A 130 5.51 -17.88 0.23
C LYS A 130 5.91 -17.94 -1.26
N TYR A 131 6.76 -18.89 -1.64
CA TYR A 131 7.17 -19.12 -3.02
C TYR A 131 6.02 -19.68 -3.87
N VAL A 132 5.35 -20.74 -3.41
CA VAL A 132 4.21 -21.36 -4.10
C VAL A 132 3.02 -20.41 -4.21
N TYR A 133 2.78 -19.59 -3.19
CA TYR A 133 1.80 -18.50 -3.26
C TYR A 133 2.04 -17.60 -4.48
N ARG A 134 3.29 -17.17 -4.69
CA ARG A 134 3.67 -16.31 -5.83
C ARG A 134 3.63 -17.05 -7.16
N LYS A 135 3.95 -18.35 -7.21
CA LYS A 135 3.67 -19.18 -8.40
C LYS A 135 2.19 -19.17 -8.74
N GLY A 136 1.32 -19.26 -7.73
CA GLY A 136 -0.12 -19.16 -7.92
C GLY A 136 -0.56 -17.79 -8.43
N LEU A 137 0.03 -16.69 -7.92
CA LEU A 137 -0.24 -15.34 -8.46
C LEU A 137 0.19 -15.23 -9.93
N ALA A 138 1.36 -15.78 -10.29
CA ALA A 138 1.84 -15.83 -11.68
C ALA A 138 0.83 -16.55 -12.59
N LEU A 139 0.37 -17.72 -12.15
CA LEU A 139 -0.60 -18.54 -12.87
C LEU A 139 -1.94 -17.82 -13.07
N ARG A 140 -2.41 -17.11 -12.04
CA ARG A 140 -3.75 -16.50 -12.01
C ARG A 140 -3.80 -15.14 -12.70
N TYR A 141 -2.74 -14.34 -12.58
CA TYR A 141 -2.74 -12.91 -12.94
C TYR A 141 -1.62 -12.50 -13.90
N GLY A 142 -0.68 -13.41 -14.20
CA GLY A 142 0.55 -13.09 -14.92
C GLY A 142 1.59 -12.43 -14.02
N LYS A 143 2.85 -12.53 -14.41
CA LYS A 143 3.99 -12.00 -13.61
C LYS A 143 4.16 -10.49 -13.76
N THR A 144 3.75 -9.93 -14.90
CA THR A 144 3.98 -8.52 -15.25
C THR A 144 3.33 -7.54 -14.30
N MET A 145 2.07 -7.77 -13.96
CA MET A 145 1.27 -6.89 -13.10
C MET A 145 1.83 -6.82 -11.67
N GLN A 146 2.49 -7.89 -11.24
CA GLN A 146 3.07 -8.04 -9.92
C GLN A 146 4.36 -7.23 -9.73
N CYS A 147 4.90 -6.66 -10.81
CA CYS A 147 6.06 -5.79 -10.77
C CYS A 147 5.69 -4.31 -10.57
N ILE A 148 4.39 -3.98 -10.48
CA ILE A 148 3.96 -2.64 -10.07
C ILE A 148 4.31 -2.46 -8.59
N ALA A 149 4.98 -1.36 -8.27
CA ALA A 149 5.41 -1.03 -6.92
C ALA A 149 4.58 0.12 -6.33
N GLY A 150 4.39 0.11 -5.01
CA GLY A 150 3.68 1.17 -4.29
C GLY A 150 4.30 1.54 -2.96
N ILE A 151 3.57 2.41 -2.26
CA ILE A 151 3.80 2.70 -0.85
C ILE A 151 2.57 2.24 -0.07
N HIS A 152 2.81 1.49 1.02
CA HIS A 152 1.78 1.28 2.03
C HIS A 152 2.04 2.18 3.24
N TYR A 153 1.02 2.91 3.65
CA TYR A 153 1.06 3.78 4.83
C TYR A 153 0.21 3.16 5.93
N ASN A 154 0.89 2.71 6.98
CA ASN A 154 0.31 2.07 8.15
C ASN A 154 0.03 3.13 9.22
N PHE A 155 -1.20 3.21 9.70
CA PHE A 155 -1.64 4.23 10.66
C PHE A 155 -2.48 3.63 11.79
N SER A 156 -2.21 4.03 13.03
CA SER A 156 -3.07 3.73 14.17
C SER A 156 -3.29 4.92 15.07
N LEU A 157 -4.52 5.08 15.55
CA LEU A 157 -4.83 5.99 16.65
C LEU A 157 -4.33 5.42 17.99
N PRO A 158 -4.07 6.27 18.99
CA PRO A 158 -3.59 5.85 20.30
C PRO A 158 -4.57 4.91 21.00
N GLU A 159 -4.07 3.85 21.63
CA GLU A 159 -4.91 2.88 22.36
C GLU A 159 -5.72 3.53 23.50
N THR A 160 -5.20 4.59 24.10
CA THR A 160 -5.87 5.36 25.17
C THR A 160 -7.06 6.19 24.67
N LEU A 161 -7.20 6.39 23.36
CA LEU A 161 -8.30 7.15 22.77
C LEU A 161 -9.61 6.36 22.74
N TRP A 162 -9.55 5.04 22.63
CA TRP A 162 -10.73 4.17 22.51
C TRP A 162 -11.67 4.23 23.72
N PRO A 163 -11.21 4.02 24.98
CA PRO A 163 -12.10 4.11 26.13
C PRO A 163 -12.71 5.51 26.27
N LEU A 164 -11.93 6.57 26.00
CA LEU A 164 -12.39 7.97 26.08
C LEU A 164 -13.55 8.24 25.10
N LEU A 165 -13.38 7.88 23.84
CA LEU A 165 -14.41 8.07 22.82
C LEU A 165 -15.64 7.19 23.09
N LYS A 166 -15.42 5.92 23.44
CA LYS A 166 -16.49 4.98 23.76
C LYS A 166 -17.39 5.47 24.90
N GLU A 167 -16.80 5.95 25.99
CA GLU A 167 -17.54 6.49 27.14
C GLU A 167 -18.33 7.74 26.73
N THR A 168 -17.68 8.67 26.03
CA THR A 168 -18.30 9.92 25.60
C THR A 168 -19.45 9.71 24.62
N GLU A 169 -19.39 8.67 23.81
CA GLU A 169 -20.40 8.34 22.80
C GLU A 169 -21.47 7.35 23.30
N GLY A 170 -21.33 6.85 24.54
CA GLY A 170 -22.27 5.91 25.14
C GLY A 170 -22.35 4.57 24.41
N PHE A 171 -21.25 4.14 23.78
CA PHE A 171 -21.22 2.90 23.01
C PHE A 171 -21.30 1.66 23.93
N VAL A 172 -22.18 0.72 23.58
CA VAL A 172 -22.38 -0.53 24.31
C VAL A 172 -21.50 -1.63 23.70
N GLY A 173 -20.51 -2.11 24.46
CA GLY A 173 -19.59 -3.18 24.05
C GLY A 173 -18.25 -3.10 24.76
N THR A 174 -17.26 -3.85 24.30
CA THR A 174 -15.87 -3.74 24.78
C THR A 174 -15.11 -2.64 24.04
N ASP A 175 -13.95 -2.24 24.57
CA ASP A 175 -13.09 -1.24 23.91
C ASP A 175 -12.57 -1.76 22.57
N ARG A 176 -12.30 -3.07 22.48
CA ARG A 176 -11.97 -3.78 21.24
C ARG A 176 -13.07 -3.66 20.19
N ASP A 177 -14.33 -3.83 20.61
CA ASP A 177 -15.48 -3.75 19.69
C ASP A 177 -15.66 -2.31 19.18
N TYR A 178 -15.49 -1.31 20.07
CA TYR A 178 -15.51 0.09 19.69
C TYR A 178 -14.37 0.45 18.73
N GLN A 179 -13.13 0.05 19.05
CA GLN A 179 -11.95 0.25 18.20
C GLN A 179 -12.17 -0.32 16.79
N SER A 180 -12.67 -1.56 16.71
CA SER A 180 -12.95 -2.20 15.42
C SER A 180 -14.08 -1.49 14.67
N ASN A 181 -15.15 -1.07 15.36
CA ASN A 181 -16.23 -0.29 14.75
C ASN A 181 -15.72 1.05 14.21
N ALA A 182 -14.87 1.75 14.96
CA ALA A 182 -14.28 3.03 14.57
C ALA A 182 -13.34 2.89 13.37
N TYR A 183 -12.51 1.84 13.31
CA TYR A 183 -11.66 1.60 12.14
C TYR A 183 -12.44 1.19 10.89
N ILE A 184 -13.53 0.43 11.04
CA ILE A 184 -14.43 0.16 9.90
C ILE A 184 -15.12 1.45 9.44
N ALA A 185 -15.54 2.32 10.36
CA ALA A 185 -16.07 3.64 10.04
C ALA A 185 -15.04 4.51 9.28
N LEU A 186 -13.78 4.50 9.72
CA LEU A 186 -12.65 5.13 9.02
C LEU A 186 -12.53 4.58 7.60
N ILE A 187 -12.51 3.24 7.42
CA ILE A 187 -12.38 2.59 6.11
C ILE A 187 -13.52 3.00 5.16
N ARG A 188 -14.76 3.11 5.65
CA ARG A 188 -15.88 3.60 4.81
C ARG A 188 -15.65 5.05 4.35
N ASN A 189 -15.24 5.94 5.26
CA ASN A 189 -14.90 7.32 4.89
C ASN A 189 -13.70 7.38 3.94
N PHE A 190 -12.67 6.59 4.18
CA PHE A 190 -11.52 6.47 3.28
C PHE A 190 -11.98 6.06 1.88
N ARG A 191 -12.86 5.06 1.75
CA ARG A 191 -13.41 4.67 0.44
C ARG A 191 -14.16 5.81 -0.25
N ARG A 192 -14.93 6.62 0.49
CA ARG A 192 -15.64 7.79 -0.06
C ARG A 192 -14.70 8.86 -0.59
N TYR A 193 -13.54 9.06 0.05
CA TYR A 193 -12.70 10.24 -0.17
C TYR A 193 -11.31 9.93 -0.74
N SER A 194 -10.90 8.67 -0.84
CA SER A 194 -9.56 8.27 -1.32
C SER A 194 -9.23 8.67 -2.75
N TRP A 195 -10.24 9.01 -3.56
CA TRP A 195 -10.04 9.65 -4.86
C TRP A 195 -9.24 10.97 -4.73
N LEU A 196 -9.37 11.68 -3.61
CA LEU A 196 -8.60 12.89 -3.33
C LEU A 196 -7.10 12.59 -3.27
N LEU A 197 -6.70 11.46 -2.67
CA LEU A 197 -5.29 11.06 -2.64
C LEU A 197 -4.77 10.77 -4.04
N MET A 198 -5.59 10.16 -4.91
CA MET A 198 -5.21 9.92 -6.31
C MET A 198 -5.02 11.22 -7.07
N TYR A 199 -5.81 12.25 -6.78
CA TYR A 199 -5.64 13.57 -7.38
C TYR A 199 -4.36 14.27 -6.89
N LEU A 200 -4.12 14.27 -5.58
CA LEU A 200 -3.06 15.05 -4.94
C LEU A 200 -1.66 14.42 -5.07
N PHE A 201 -1.59 13.09 -5.06
CA PHE A 201 -0.34 12.34 -4.92
C PHE A 201 -0.12 11.29 -6.02
N GLY A 202 -1.12 11.03 -6.88
CA GLY A 202 -0.93 10.14 -8.03
C GLY A 202 0.25 10.59 -8.89
N ALA A 203 1.16 9.66 -9.18
CA ALA A 203 2.45 9.93 -9.80
C ALA A 203 2.79 8.94 -10.94
N SER A 204 1.79 8.20 -11.44
CA SER A 204 1.95 7.21 -12.51
C SER A 204 1.06 7.49 -13.73
N PRO A 205 1.18 8.65 -14.41
CA PRO A 205 0.34 8.98 -15.57
C PRO A 205 0.73 8.25 -16.86
N ALA A 206 1.89 7.60 -16.89
CA ALA A 206 2.48 6.93 -18.04
C ALA A 206 3.16 5.61 -17.63
N LEU A 207 3.42 4.74 -18.60
CA LEU A 207 4.12 3.47 -18.44
C LEU A 207 4.80 3.04 -19.75
N ASP A 208 5.71 2.08 -19.63
CA ASP A 208 6.31 1.37 -20.76
C ASP A 208 5.24 0.59 -21.54
N ALA A 209 5.25 0.70 -22.87
CA ALA A 209 4.29 0.04 -23.76
C ALA A 209 4.36 -1.50 -23.68
N GLY A 210 5.55 -2.04 -23.42
CA GLY A 210 5.80 -3.47 -23.26
C GLY A 210 5.07 -4.09 -22.07
N PHE A 211 4.70 -3.30 -21.05
CA PHE A 211 3.93 -3.76 -19.89
C PHE A 211 2.59 -4.40 -20.27
N LEU A 212 1.96 -3.94 -21.36
CA LEU A 212 0.67 -4.48 -21.78
C LEU A 212 0.79 -5.79 -22.53
N ARG A 213 1.95 -6.11 -23.12
CA ARG A 213 2.19 -7.34 -23.88
C ARG A 213 1.11 -7.63 -24.94
N GLY A 214 0.66 -6.58 -25.63
CA GLY A 214 -0.38 -6.68 -26.66
C GLY A 214 -1.82 -6.82 -26.13
N ARG A 215 -2.05 -6.73 -24.80
CA ARG A 215 -3.40 -6.64 -24.22
C ARG A 215 -4.11 -5.39 -24.73
N SER A 216 -5.41 -5.47 -24.96
CA SER A 216 -6.24 -4.32 -25.35
C SER A 216 -6.26 -3.26 -24.25
N HIS A 217 -6.20 -1.99 -24.63
CA HIS A 217 -6.18 -0.85 -23.71
C HIS A 217 -6.80 0.40 -24.33
N GLN A 218 -7.06 1.39 -23.48
CA GLN A 218 -7.60 2.71 -23.85
C GLN A 218 -6.57 3.83 -23.72
N LEU A 219 -5.30 3.48 -23.45
CA LEU A 219 -4.21 4.45 -23.33
C LEU A 219 -3.84 5.06 -24.69
N GLU A 220 -3.37 6.30 -24.64
CA GLU A 220 -2.77 7.00 -25.77
C GLU A 220 -1.28 6.68 -25.88
N VAL A 221 -0.74 6.82 -27.09
CA VAL A 221 0.69 6.64 -27.38
C VAL A 221 1.38 7.99 -27.23
N LEU A 222 2.30 8.11 -26.27
CA LEU A 222 3.11 9.32 -26.08
C LEU A 222 4.29 9.34 -27.06
N ASP A 223 4.96 8.20 -27.19
CA ASP A 223 6.07 7.94 -28.11
C ASP A 223 6.13 6.44 -28.49
N ALA A 224 7.21 5.99 -29.14
CA ALA A 224 7.33 4.61 -29.60
C ALA A 224 7.27 3.55 -28.48
N ASP A 225 7.70 3.89 -27.27
CA ASP A 225 7.88 2.96 -26.15
C ASP A 225 7.00 3.33 -24.94
N THR A 226 6.24 4.43 -24.99
CA THR A 226 5.49 4.98 -23.86
C THR A 226 4.00 5.12 -24.13
N LEU A 227 3.19 4.59 -23.21
CA LEU A 227 1.74 4.78 -23.16
C LEU A 227 1.35 5.68 -22.00
N TYR A 228 0.29 6.47 -22.15
CA TYR A 228 -0.17 7.39 -21.11
C TYR A 228 -1.65 7.76 -21.28
N LEU A 229 -2.18 8.53 -20.33
CA LEU A 229 -3.39 9.33 -20.54
C LEU A 229 -3.10 10.79 -20.16
N PRO A 230 -3.56 11.78 -20.96
CA PRO A 230 -3.19 13.18 -20.79
C PRO A 230 -3.61 13.77 -19.44
N TYR A 231 -4.69 13.24 -18.84
CA TYR A 231 -5.25 13.70 -17.58
C TYR A 231 -5.18 12.67 -16.43
N ALA A 232 -4.55 11.51 -16.64
CA ALA A 232 -4.42 10.50 -15.59
C ALA A 232 -3.55 10.99 -14.45
N THR A 233 -3.83 10.45 -13.27
CA THR A 233 -3.03 10.68 -12.07
C THR A 233 -2.27 9.42 -11.65
N SER A 234 -2.94 8.27 -11.56
CA SER A 234 -2.34 7.02 -11.08
C SER A 234 -2.79 5.80 -11.90
N LEU A 235 -2.14 5.53 -13.03
CA LEU A 235 -2.43 4.34 -13.84
C LEU A 235 -2.12 3.04 -13.08
N ARG A 236 -1.24 3.07 -12.07
CA ARG A 236 -1.07 1.96 -11.12
C ARG A 236 -2.40 1.51 -10.50
N MET A 237 -3.25 2.47 -10.14
CA MET A 237 -4.55 2.22 -9.49
C MET A 237 -5.71 2.09 -10.48
N SER A 238 -5.42 1.92 -11.77
CA SER A 238 -6.41 1.73 -12.82
C SER A 238 -6.75 0.25 -13.07
N ASP A 239 -7.49 -0.02 -14.13
CA ASP A 239 -7.77 -1.37 -14.63
C ASP A 239 -6.56 -2.08 -15.24
N LEU A 240 -5.40 -1.42 -15.31
CA LEU A 240 -4.14 -2.03 -15.70
C LEU A 240 -3.50 -2.86 -14.57
N GLY A 241 -3.88 -2.59 -13.32
CA GLY A 241 -3.44 -3.29 -12.12
C GLY A 241 -4.25 -4.57 -11.84
N TYR A 242 -4.32 -4.98 -10.57
CA TYR A 242 -4.99 -6.19 -10.10
C TYR A 242 -6.47 -6.25 -10.51
N GLN A 243 -6.73 -6.89 -11.65
CA GLN A 243 -8.07 -7.25 -12.11
C GLN A 243 -8.16 -8.76 -12.29
N SER A 244 -9.05 -9.38 -11.52
CA SER A 244 -9.40 -10.78 -11.69
C SER A 244 -10.90 -10.94 -11.75
N ASN A 245 -11.37 -11.65 -12.77
CA ASN A 245 -12.75 -12.11 -12.86
C ASN A 245 -13.15 -12.97 -11.64
N ALA A 246 -12.20 -13.71 -11.03
CA ALA A 246 -12.47 -14.50 -9.84
C ALA A 246 -12.84 -13.63 -8.63
N GLN A 247 -12.27 -12.42 -8.55
CA GLN A 247 -12.49 -11.49 -7.44
C GLN A 247 -13.63 -10.49 -7.70
N ALA A 248 -14.25 -10.50 -8.89
CA ALA A 248 -15.30 -9.53 -9.26
C ALA A 248 -16.54 -9.59 -8.36
N GLY A 249 -16.80 -10.74 -7.71
CA GLY A 249 -17.88 -10.91 -6.73
C GLY A 249 -17.51 -10.52 -5.29
N LEU A 250 -16.23 -10.24 -5.00
CA LEU A 250 -15.80 -9.78 -3.69
C LEU A 250 -16.20 -8.31 -3.55
N THR A 251 -17.18 -8.05 -2.69
CA THR A 251 -17.70 -6.70 -2.53
C THR A 251 -16.74 -5.89 -1.66
N PRO A 252 -16.13 -4.80 -2.15
CA PRO A 252 -15.11 -4.07 -1.40
C PRO A 252 -15.67 -3.32 -0.17
N CYS A 253 -16.98 -3.20 -0.07
CA CYS A 253 -17.66 -2.37 0.91
C CYS A 253 -18.30 -3.21 2.00
N TYR A 254 -17.78 -3.01 3.22
CA TYR A 254 -18.21 -3.71 4.42
C TYR A 254 -18.65 -2.67 5.45
N ASN A 255 -19.68 -3.03 6.22
CA ASN A 255 -20.27 -2.14 7.21
C ASN A 255 -19.80 -2.45 8.64
N ASP A 256 -19.24 -3.64 8.85
CA ASP A 256 -18.72 -4.11 10.13
C ASP A 256 -17.57 -5.11 9.92
N LEU A 257 -16.86 -5.46 11.00
CA LEU A 257 -15.74 -6.40 10.94
C LEU A 257 -16.22 -7.81 10.56
N ALA A 258 -17.39 -8.24 11.03
CA ALA A 258 -17.90 -9.58 10.80
C ALA A 258 -18.15 -9.84 9.30
N SER A 259 -18.85 -8.92 8.62
CA SER A 259 -19.08 -8.97 7.17
C SER A 259 -17.79 -8.94 6.35
N TYR A 260 -16.78 -8.18 6.80
CA TYR A 260 -15.44 -8.18 6.20
C TYR A 260 -14.77 -9.55 6.32
N THR A 261 -14.70 -10.10 7.54
CA THR A 261 -14.03 -11.38 7.80
C THR A 261 -14.78 -12.53 7.14
N ASP A 262 -16.11 -12.54 7.18
CA ASP A 262 -16.91 -13.58 6.53
C ASP A 262 -16.68 -13.61 5.02
N SER A 263 -16.63 -12.44 4.37
CA SER A 263 -16.39 -12.36 2.93
C SER A 263 -15.00 -12.90 2.55
N LEU A 264 -13.97 -12.56 3.32
CA LEU A 264 -12.62 -13.11 3.11
C LEU A 264 -12.56 -14.61 3.36
N ARG A 265 -13.18 -15.10 4.45
CA ARG A 265 -13.27 -16.53 4.76
C ARG A 265 -13.95 -17.30 3.64
N THR A 266 -15.07 -16.80 3.12
CA THR A 266 -15.75 -17.41 1.97
C THR A 266 -14.85 -17.42 0.74
N ALA A 267 -14.14 -16.34 0.45
CA ALA A 267 -13.26 -16.25 -0.71
C ALA A 267 -12.12 -17.27 -0.67
N VAL A 268 -11.47 -17.44 0.48
CA VAL A 268 -10.38 -18.41 0.64
C VAL A 268 -10.85 -19.86 0.77
N ALA A 269 -12.17 -20.10 0.91
CA ALA A 269 -12.77 -21.42 1.04
C ALA A 269 -13.59 -21.87 -0.18
N THR A 270 -13.81 -21.00 -1.17
CA THR A 270 -14.66 -21.28 -2.34
C THR A 270 -13.81 -21.64 -3.56
N PRO A 271 -13.89 -22.86 -4.10
CA PRO A 271 -13.23 -23.25 -5.34
C PRO A 271 -13.65 -22.39 -6.53
N TYR A 272 -12.72 -22.03 -7.41
CA TYR A 272 -12.97 -21.31 -8.65
C TYR A 272 -12.65 -22.21 -9.85
N ALA A 273 -13.65 -22.47 -10.69
CA ALA A 273 -13.58 -23.53 -11.71
C ALA A 273 -12.32 -23.47 -12.61
N PRO A 274 -11.93 -22.32 -13.19
CA PRO A 274 -10.68 -22.22 -13.94
C PRO A 274 -9.41 -22.62 -13.17
N TYR A 275 -9.36 -22.38 -11.86
CA TYR A 275 -8.22 -22.78 -11.04
C TYR A 275 -8.27 -24.26 -10.68
N VAL A 276 -9.47 -24.83 -10.52
CA VAL A 276 -9.70 -26.27 -10.31
C VAL A 276 -9.22 -27.07 -11.52
N GLU A 277 -9.49 -26.60 -12.74
CA GLU A 277 -9.06 -27.26 -13.98
C GLU A 277 -7.53 -27.38 -14.08
N VAL A 278 -6.79 -26.41 -13.54
CA VAL A 278 -5.32 -26.47 -13.48
C VAL A 278 -4.83 -27.41 -12.37
N GLY A 279 -5.54 -27.46 -11.24
CA GLY A 279 -5.11 -28.19 -10.05
C GLY A 279 -3.98 -27.50 -9.28
N THR A 280 -3.57 -28.09 -8.15
CA THR A 280 -2.49 -27.53 -7.30
C THR A 280 -1.10 -27.94 -7.78
N HIS A 281 -1.00 -28.99 -8.60
CA HIS A 281 0.24 -29.56 -9.10
C HIS A 281 0.23 -29.68 -10.62
N LYS A 282 1.40 -29.48 -11.23
CA LYS A 282 1.65 -29.76 -12.64
C LYS A 282 3.03 -30.41 -12.77
N ASP A 283 3.11 -31.53 -13.48
CA ASP A 283 4.36 -32.29 -13.67
C ASP A 283 5.07 -32.66 -12.36
N GLY A 284 4.31 -32.90 -11.28
CA GLY A 284 4.83 -33.22 -9.94
C GLY A 284 5.18 -32.02 -9.07
N GLU A 285 5.06 -30.79 -9.60
CA GLU A 285 5.47 -29.56 -8.92
C GLU A 285 4.26 -28.74 -8.47
N TRP A 286 4.35 -28.11 -7.28
CA TRP A 286 3.35 -27.15 -6.80
C TRP A 286 3.27 -25.92 -7.71
N VAL A 287 2.06 -25.55 -8.15
CA VAL A 287 1.81 -24.36 -8.99
C VAL A 287 0.89 -23.33 -8.36
N GLN A 288 0.13 -23.69 -7.33
CA GLN A 288 -0.69 -22.80 -6.50
C GLN A 288 -1.07 -23.50 -5.18
N LEU A 289 -1.32 -22.73 -4.12
CA LEU A 289 -1.60 -23.30 -2.78
C LEU A 289 -2.94 -24.04 -2.67
N ASN A 290 -3.94 -23.56 -3.41
CA ASN A 290 -5.27 -24.15 -3.50
C ASN A 290 -5.91 -23.71 -4.83
N THR A 291 -7.16 -24.14 -5.05
CA THR A 291 -7.93 -23.78 -6.25
C THR A 291 -9.10 -22.85 -5.94
N ASN A 292 -9.03 -22.14 -4.81
CA ASN A 292 -10.07 -21.22 -4.34
C ASN A 292 -9.94 -19.84 -4.96
N ILE A 293 -11.00 -19.01 -4.85
CA ILE A 293 -11.02 -17.62 -5.35
C ILE A 293 -9.77 -16.87 -4.89
N LEU A 294 -9.40 -17.03 -3.62
CA LEU A 294 -8.12 -16.56 -3.06
C LEU A 294 -7.31 -17.74 -2.51
N GLN A 295 -6.00 -17.77 -2.75
CA GLN A 295 -5.11 -18.73 -2.09
C GLN A 295 -5.03 -18.47 -0.59
N ILE A 296 -4.84 -17.20 -0.24
CA ILE A 296 -4.76 -16.65 1.11
C ILE A 296 -5.33 -15.24 1.12
N GLU A 297 -5.60 -14.71 2.31
CA GLU A 297 -6.22 -13.42 2.56
C GLU A 297 -5.42 -12.27 1.94
N ASN A 298 -4.09 -12.41 1.86
CA ASN A 298 -3.20 -11.39 1.29
C ASN A 298 -3.42 -11.17 -0.23
N GLU A 299 -4.04 -12.12 -0.92
CA GLU A 299 -4.37 -12.03 -2.35
C GLU A 299 -5.53 -11.07 -2.64
N TYR A 300 -6.32 -10.70 -1.62
CA TYR A 300 -7.45 -9.79 -1.78
C TYR A 300 -6.98 -8.35 -2.00
N TYR A 301 -7.00 -7.88 -3.24
CA TYR A 301 -6.56 -6.53 -3.57
C TYR A 301 -7.54 -5.45 -3.07
N SER A 302 -7.05 -4.47 -2.30
CA SER A 302 -7.86 -3.37 -1.77
C SER A 302 -7.00 -2.13 -1.52
N ASN A 303 -7.57 -0.95 -1.74
CA ASN A 303 -6.93 0.36 -1.52
C ASN A 303 -6.63 0.65 -0.05
N ILE A 304 -7.32 -0.03 0.87
CA ILE A 304 -7.13 0.05 2.30
C ILE A 304 -7.47 -1.30 2.94
N ARG A 305 -6.75 -1.71 3.98
CA ARG A 305 -7.02 -2.95 4.73
C ARG A 305 -7.04 -2.70 6.25
N PRO A 306 -7.98 -3.33 6.97
CA PRO A 306 -7.88 -3.45 8.43
C PRO A 306 -6.80 -4.48 8.78
N LYS A 307 -6.00 -4.19 9.81
CA LYS A 307 -4.86 -5.02 10.18
C LYS A 307 -4.74 -5.24 11.68
N ARG A 308 -4.10 -6.35 12.02
CA ARG A 308 -3.69 -6.75 13.36
C ARG A 308 -2.38 -7.50 13.22
N VAL A 309 -1.43 -7.24 14.11
CA VAL A 309 -0.20 -8.02 14.14
C VAL A 309 -0.53 -9.50 14.40
N THR A 310 -0.03 -10.37 13.53
CA THR A 310 -0.19 -11.82 13.58
C THR A 310 0.91 -12.45 14.42
N TYR A 311 0.59 -13.49 15.16
CA TYR A 311 1.59 -14.39 15.73
C TYR A 311 2.15 -15.35 14.67
N THR A 312 3.31 -15.97 14.94
CA THR A 312 3.91 -16.95 14.03
C THR A 312 2.93 -18.07 13.69
N GLY A 313 2.70 -18.30 12.40
CA GLY A 313 1.77 -19.31 11.90
C GLY A 313 0.28 -18.91 11.93
N GLU A 314 -0.07 -17.74 12.48
CA GLU A 314 -1.44 -17.25 12.54
C GLU A 314 -1.86 -16.57 11.23
N ARG A 315 -3.09 -16.83 10.78
CA ARG A 315 -3.65 -16.16 9.59
C ARG A 315 -4.15 -14.75 9.93
N PRO A 316 -4.04 -13.77 9.02
CA PRO A 316 -4.52 -12.41 9.26
C PRO A 316 -5.99 -12.32 9.71
N ILE A 317 -6.86 -13.15 9.13
CA ILE A 317 -8.28 -13.20 9.51
C ILE A 317 -8.49 -13.71 10.95
N GLN A 318 -7.68 -14.68 11.41
CA GLN A 318 -7.75 -15.20 12.77
C GLN A 318 -7.37 -14.10 13.78
N ALA A 319 -6.31 -13.35 13.49
CA ALA A 319 -5.88 -12.23 14.30
C ALA A 319 -6.99 -11.17 14.44
N LEU A 320 -7.63 -10.81 13.31
CA LEU A 320 -8.73 -9.84 13.28
C LEU A 320 -9.96 -10.33 14.06
N MET A 321 -10.38 -11.59 13.89
CA MET A 321 -11.56 -12.13 14.58
C MET A 321 -11.32 -12.26 16.09
N ALA A 322 -10.13 -12.70 16.50
CA ALA A 322 -9.81 -12.88 17.91
C ALA A 322 -9.62 -11.55 18.64
N ARG A 323 -8.90 -10.60 18.01
CA ARG A 323 -8.35 -9.42 18.70
C ARG A 323 -8.81 -8.08 18.11
N GLY A 324 -9.67 -8.08 17.10
CA GLY A 324 -10.16 -6.86 16.47
C GLY A 324 -9.09 -6.17 15.61
N ILE A 325 -9.46 -5.01 15.07
CA ILE A 325 -8.57 -4.17 14.25
C ILE A 325 -7.66 -3.36 15.19
N GLN A 326 -6.37 -3.31 14.89
CA GLN A 326 -5.39 -2.52 15.63
C GLN A 326 -4.93 -1.28 14.84
N TYR A 327 -4.78 -1.42 13.53
CA TYR A 327 -4.33 -0.35 12.64
C TYR A 327 -4.94 -0.53 11.24
N ILE A 328 -4.81 0.50 10.41
CA ILE A 328 -5.15 0.42 8.99
C ILE A 328 -3.90 0.53 8.14
N GLU A 329 -3.95 -0.11 6.97
CA GLU A 329 -2.92 -0.08 5.95
C GLU A 329 -3.51 0.57 4.70
N VAL A 330 -3.09 1.80 4.39
CA VAL A 330 -3.43 2.49 3.14
C VAL A 330 -2.51 1.97 2.05
N ARG A 331 -3.07 1.49 0.94
CA ARG A 331 -2.30 0.77 -0.11
C ARG A 331 -2.32 1.43 -1.48
N CYS A 332 -3.07 2.52 -1.62
CA CYS A 332 -3.25 3.17 -2.92
C CYS A 332 -2.18 4.20 -3.28
N LEU A 333 -1.18 4.46 -2.42
CA LEU A 333 -0.19 5.50 -2.69
C LEU A 333 0.81 5.06 -3.76
N ASP A 334 1.01 5.93 -4.75
CA ASP A 334 2.07 5.78 -5.75
C ASP A 334 3.41 6.20 -5.15
N ILE A 335 4.49 5.77 -5.79
CA ILE A 335 5.83 6.26 -5.52
C ILE A 335 6.02 7.55 -6.31
N ASN A 336 6.27 8.67 -5.63
CA ASN A 336 6.61 9.92 -6.29
C ASN A 336 8.05 9.89 -6.82
N PRO A 337 8.28 9.89 -8.14
CA PRO A 337 9.62 9.69 -8.71
C PRO A 337 10.56 10.89 -8.50
N PHE A 338 10.07 12.02 -7.98
CA PHE A 338 10.90 13.19 -7.64
C PHE A 338 11.41 13.17 -6.20
N LEU A 339 10.96 12.20 -5.39
CA LEU A 339 11.34 12.06 -3.98
C LEU A 339 12.21 10.81 -3.81
N PRO A 340 13.41 10.89 -3.19
CA PRO A 340 14.30 9.75 -3.03
C PRO A 340 13.66 8.52 -2.36
N MET A 341 12.79 8.75 -1.38
CA MET A 341 12.03 7.71 -0.66
C MET A 341 10.64 7.44 -1.26
N GLY A 342 10.24 8.18 -2.30
CA GLY A 342 8.92 8.09 -2.91
C GLY A 342 7.79 8.83 -2.18
N ILE A 343 8.02 9.27 -0.94
CA ILE A 343 7.10 10.02 -0.09
C ILE A 343 7.90 11.00 0.76
N ASP A 344 7.30 12.13 1.14
CA ASP A 344 7.93 13.14 2.00
C ASP A 344 7.10 13.46 3.26
N LEU A 345 7.66 14.34 4.09
CA LEU A 345 7.03 14.75 5.34
C LEU A 345 5.73 15.54 5.10
N PRO A 346 5.64 16.52 4.18
CA PRO A 346 4.37 17.16 3.83
C PRO A 346 3.26 16.17 3.44
N GLU A 347 3.55 15.16 2.63
CA GLU A 347 2.57 14.12 2.30
C GLU A 347 2.15 13.32 3.55
N SER A 348 3.12 12.89 4.36
CA SER A 348 2.83 12.15 5.60
C SER A 348 1.96 12.96 6.58
N ARG A 349 2.27 14.25 6.77
CA ARG A 349 1.48 15.17 7.62
C ARG A 349 0.08 15.41 7.10
N PHE A 350 -0.09 15.45 5.77
CA PHE A 350 -1.43 15.50 5.18
C PHE A 350 -2.20 14.19 5.42
N LEU A 351 -1.54 13.04 5.30
CA LEU A 351 -2.15 11.74 5.57
C LEU A 351 -2.64 11.64 7.03
N ASP A 352 -1.90 12.16 8.00
CA ASP A 352 -2.35 12.23 9.41
C ASP A 352 -3.68 12.98 9.54
N ALA A 353 -3.76 14.19 8.98
CA ALA A 353 -4.97 15.01 9.03
C ALA A 353 -6.14 14.36 8.26
N PHE A 354 -5.87 13.76 7.10
CA PHE A 354 -6.87 13.08 6.27
C PHE A 354 -7.41 11.81 6.93
N LEU A 355 -6.55 10.98 7.52
CA LEU A 355 -6.93 9.76 8.22
C LEU A 355 -7.65 10.07 9.53
N LEU A 356 -7.21 11.10 10.26
CA LEU A 356 -7.93 11.61 11.44
C LEU A 356 -9.31 12.14 11.06
N TYR A 357 -9.44 12.87 9.94
CA TYR A 357 -10.74 13.26 9.39
C TYR A 357 -11.62 12.03 9.12
N CYS A 358 -11.08 11.01 8.45
CA CYS A 358 -11.83 9.78 8.16
C CYS A 358 -12.27 9.07 9.45
N ALA A 359 -11.45 9.06 10.50
CA ALA A 359 -11.74 8.43 11.77
C ALA A 359 -12.81 9.17 12.59
N LEU A 360 -12.74 10.50 12.63
CA LEU A 360 -13.59 11.32 13.49
C LEU A 360 -14.89 11.76 12.81
N ASN A 361 -14.90 11.88 11.48
CA ASN A 361 -16.09 12.27 10.74
C ASN A 361 -17.17 11.19 10.85
N ASP A 362 -18.43 11.63 10.79
CA ASP A 362 -19.56 10.70 10.72
C ASP A 362 -19.40 9.76 9.52
N SER A 363 -19.77 8.50 9.70
CA SER A 363 -19.57 7.45 8.71
C SER A 363 -20.83 6.60 8.59
N PRO A 364 -21.86 7.11 7.90
CA PRO A 364 -23.03 6.31 7.57
C PRO A 364 -22.65 4.98 6.93
N LEU A 365 -23.49 3.97 7.10
CA LEU A 365 -23.34 2.70 6.39
C LEU A 365 -23.50 2.94 4.89
N PHE A 366 -22.81 2.14 4.07
CA PHE A 366 -23.02 2.21 2.63
C PHE A 366 -24.46 1.77 2.30
N ALA A 367 -25.22 2.66 1.66
CA ALA A 367 -26.57 2.41 1.16
C ALA A 367 -26.71 2.89 -0.29
N ASN A 368 -27.80 2.53 -0.98
CA ASN A 368 -28.23 3.14 -2.26
C ASN A 368 -27.11 3.34 -3.31
N ASN A 369 -26.36 2.28 -3.65
CA ASN A 369 -25.25 2.28 -4.62
C ASN A 369 -24.07 3.25 -4.31
N GLU A 370 -23.97 3.77 -3.09
CA GLU A 370 -22.89 4.68 -2.69
C GLU A 370 -21.50 4.04 -2.85
N CYS A 371 -21.38 2.76 -2.53
CA CYS A 371 -20.15 2.00 -2.76
C CYS A 371 -19.72 2.02 -4.24
N GLY A 372 -20.65 1.77 -5.15
CA GLY A 372 -20.38 1.81 -6.59
C GLY A 372 -19.97 3.20 -7.07
N ASN A 373 -20.63 4.25 -6.54
CA ASN A 373 -20.24 5.63 -6.82
C ASN A 373 -18.83 5.96 -6.30
N ALA A 374 -18.47 5.51 -5.09
CA ALA A 374 -17.14 5.72 -4.53
C ALA A 374 -16.05 5.04 -5.39
N THR A 375 -16.28 3.79 -5.83
CA THR A 375 -15.40 3.09 -6.77
C THR A 375 -15.31 3.82 -8.12
N SER A 376 -16.44 4.26 -8.67
CA SER A 376 -16.46 5.00 -9.93
C SER A 376 -15.69 6.32 -9.83
N ASN A 377 -15.89 7.09 -8.75
CA ASN A 377 -15.18 8.35 -8.55
C ASN A 377 -13.67 8.13 -8.45
N PHE A 378 -13.25 7.10 -7.71
CA PHE A 378 -11.85 6.71 -7.60
C PHE A 378 -11.24 6.42 -8.97
N LEU A 379 -11.90 5.58 -9.78
CA LEU A 379 -11.43 5.22 -11.12
C LEU A 379 -11.44 6.41 -12.10
N SER A 380 -12.44 7.28 -12.03
CA SER A 380 -12.50 8.52 -12.82
C SER A 380 -11.33 9.44 -12.51
N VAL A 381 -11.02 9.66 -11.23
CA VAL A 381 -9.88 10.51 -10.85
C VAL A 381 -8.55 9.87 -11.24
N VAL A 382 -8.42 8.55 -11.10
CA VAL A 382 -7.25 7.80 -11.56
C VAL A 382 -6.96 8.04 -13.05
N LYS A 383 -7.97 7.94 -13.92
CA LYS A 383 -7.80 8.00 -15.38
C LYS A 383 -7.82 9.42 -15.94
N GLU A 384 -8.55 10.34 -15.31
CA GLU A 384 -8.78 11.69 -15.83
C GLU A 384 -8.91 12.78 -14.76
N GLY A 385 -8.35 12.58 -13.57
CA GLY A 385 -8.42 13.51 -12.44
C GLY A 385 -7.96 14.93 -12.74
N ARG A 386 -7.05 15.13 -13.70
CA ARG A 386 -6.58 16.47 -14.09
C ARG A 386 -7.43 17.14 -15.17
N ARG A 387 -8.47 16.47 -15.68
CA ARG A 387 -9.32 17.00 -16.75
C ARG A 387 -10.13 18.20 -16.23
N PRO A 388 -10.09 19.37 -16.91
CA PRO A 388 -10.93 20.51 -16.55
C PRO A 388 -12.43 20.14 -16.56
N GLY A 389 -13.16 20.54 -15.52
CA GLY A 389 -14.59 20.27 -15.39
C GLY A 389 -14.95 18.79 -15.17
N LEU A 390 -14.05 17.99 -14.57
CA LEU A 390 -14.39 16.64 -14.15
C LEU A 390 -15.49 16.68 -13.07
N GLU A 391 -16.56 15.93 -13.29
CA GLU A 391 -17.63 15.73 -12.32
C GLU A 391 -17.55 14.36 -11.66
N LEU A 392 -17.85 14.29 -10.37
CA LEU A 392 -17.96 13.07 -9.57
C LEU A 392 -19.40 12.84 -9.09
N ARG A 393 -19.68 11.65 -8.55
CA ARG A 393 -20.99 11.29 -8.00
C ARG A 393 -20.98 11.34 -6.47
N ARG A 394 -21.86 12.14 -5.89
CA ARG A 394 -22.06 12.23 -4.44
C ARG A 394 -23.55 12.29 -4.13
N ASP A 395 -24.03 11.42 -3.24
CA ASP A 395 -25.44 11.38 -2.83
C ASP A 395 -26.43 11.30 -4.00
N GLY A 396 -26.04 10.61 -5.09
CA GLY A 396 -26.83 10.49 -6.32
C GLY A 396 -26.78 11.70 -7.26
N ALA A 397 -26.08 12.77 -6.90
CA ALA A 397 -25.91 13.98 -7.72
C ALA A 397 -24.52 14.04 -8.38
N SER A 398 -24.42 14.79 -9.48
CA SER A 398 -23.13 15.20 -10.05
C SER A 398 -22.57 16.40 -9.26
N VAL A 399 -21.27 16.38 -8.97
CA VAL A 399 -20.57 17.48 -8.29
C VAL A 399 -19.24 17.77 -8.99
N ASP A 400 -18.88 19.04 -9.14
CA ASP A 400 -17.56 19.41 -9.65
C ASP A 400 -16.46 18.89 -8.69
N MET A 401 -15.46 18.20 -9.26
CA MET A 401 -14.43 17.54 -8.47
C MET A 401 -13.59 18.53 -7.68
N LYS A 402 -13.21 19.67 -8.28
CA LYS A 402 -12.38 20.68 -7.60
C LYS A 402 -13.15 21.36 -6.47
N ALA A 403 -14.42 21.69 -6.68
CA ALA A 403 -15.28 22.23 -5.64
C ALA A 403 -15.40 21.25 -4.47
N TRP A 404 -15.58 19.95 -4.75
CA TRP A 404 -15.65 18.94 -3.69
C TRP A 404 -14.29 18.71 -3.00
N ALA A 405 -13.17 18.77 -3.73
CA ALA A 405 -11.84 18.69 -3.16
C ALA A 405 -11.57 19.86 -2.19
N THR A 406 -11.93 21.10 -2.58
CA THR A 406 -11.85 22.28 -1.71
C THR A 406 -12.72 22.11 -0.46
N GLU A 407 -13.98 21.67 -0.59
CA GLU A 407 -14.87 21.41 0.54
C GLU A 407 -14.27 20.37 1.52
N LEU A 408 -13.63 19.32 0.99
CA LEU A 408 -12.97 18.31 1.81
C LEU A 408 -11.75 18.88 2.54
N LEU A 409 -10.89 19.64 1.86
CA LEU A 409 -9.73 20.28 2.47
C LEU A 409 -10.13 21.28 3.57
N GLU A 410 -11.20 22.06 3.36
CA GLU A 410 -11.76 22.95 4.39
C GLU A 410 -12.27 22.18 5.61
N LYS A 411 -12.83 20.98 5.41
CA LYS A 411 -13.26 20.09 6.51
C LYS A 411 -12.10 19.40 7.23
N ILE A 412 -10.97 19.20 6.55
CA ILE A 412 -9.76 18.62 7.12
C ILE A 412 -8.95 19.67 7.91
N ALA A 413 -9.01 20.95 7.52
CA ALA A 413 -8.25 22.03 8.13
C ALA A 413 -8.35 22.12 9.67
N PRO A 414 -9.52 21.96 10.31
CA PRO A 414 -9.61 21.93 11.77
C PRO A 414 -8.85 20.76 12.42
N LEU A 415 -8.69 19.63 11.73
CA LEU A 415 -7.93 18.48 12.22
C LEU A 415 -6.43 18.74 12.10
N ALA A 416 -6.00 19.33 10.98
CA ALA A 416 -4.61 19.77 10.81
C ALA A 416 -4.21 20.78 11.90
N ALA A 417 -5.07 21.77 12.16
CA ALA A 417 -4.86 22.75 13.23
C ALA A 417 -4.83 22.12 14.63
N LEU A 418 -5.65 21.09 14.88
CA LEU A 418 -5.66 20.37 16.15
C LEU A 418 -4.38 19.54 16.36
N LEU A 419 -3.89 18.88 15.30
CA LEU A 419 -2.59 18.19 15.31
C LEU A 419 -1.45 19.17 15.58
N ASP A 420 -1.43 20.30 14.87
CA ASP A 420 -0.46 21.38 15.07
C ASP A 420 -0.49 21.91 16.51
N GLN A 421 -1.69 22.13 17.06
CA GLN A 421 -1.86 22.55 18.46
C GLN A 421 -1.31 21.51 19.44
N SER A 422 -1.51 20.22 19.17
CA SER A 422 -0.99 19.15 20.01
C SER A 422 0.53 19.09 19.99
N HIS A 423 1.13 19.13 18.80
CA HIS A 423 2.57 19.02 18.65
C HIS A 423 3.33 20.33 18.89
N GLY A 424 2.63 21.47 18.97
CA GLY A 424 3.23 22.79 19.08
C GLY A 424 3.97 23.25 17.82
N ILE A 425 3.52 22.79 16.65
CA ILE A 425 4.10 23.09 15.33
C ILE A 425 3.04 23.70 14.39
N GLY A 426 3.39 23.96 13.13
CA GLY A 426 2.44 24.44 12.10
C GLY A 426 2.51 23.63 10.79
N GLU A 427 3.10 22.45 10.84
CA GLU A 427 3.48 21.68 9.65
C GLU A 427 2.29 20.94 9.03
N HIS A 428 1.29 20.53 9.80
CA HIS A 428 0.09 19.88 9.24
C HIS A 428 -0.76 20.87 8.46
N SER A 429 -0.92 22.09 8.98
CA SER A 429 -1.64 23.15 8.27
C SER A 429 -0.90 23.55 6.99
N GLN A 430 0.43 23.68 7.04
CA GLN A 430 1.25 23.94 5.84
C GLN A 430 1.14 22.81 4.80
N ALA A 431 1.14 21.55 5.25
CA ALA A 431 0.95 20.40 4.37
C ALA A 431 -0.42 20.43 3.67
N LEU A 432 -1.48 20.86 4.38
CA LEU A 432 -2.82 21.04 3.84
C LEU A 432 -2.88 22.19 2.83
N ASP A 433 -2.25 23.33 3.11
CA ASP A 433 -2.16 24.47 2.20
C ASP A 433 -1.47 24.08 0.88
N ALA A 434 -0.41 23.26 0.94
CA ALA A 434 0.25 22.72 -0.23
C ALA A 434 -0.70 21.85 -1.09
N GLN A 435 -1.61 21.10 -0.47
CA GLN A 435 -2.61 20.32 -1.21
C GLN A 435 -3.70 21.20 -1.81
N LEU A 436 -4.10 22.27 -1.11
CA LEU A 436 -5.05 23.25 -1.65
C LEU A 436 -4.49 23.94 -2.90
N ALA A 437 -3.19 24.26 -2.91
CA ALA A 437 -2.52 24.81 -4.08
C ALA A 437 -2.62 23.87 -5.31
N LYS A 438 -2.51 22.54 -5.13
CA LYS A 438 -2.70 21.55 -6.22
C LYS A 438 -4.13 21.48 -6.75
N VAL A 439 -5.14 21.77 -5.92
CA VAL A 439 -6.54 21.87 -6.39
C VAL A 439 -6.73 23.11 -7.26
N GLN A 440 -6.14 24.24 -6.84
CA GLN A 440 -6.18 25.50 -7.58
C GLN A 440 -5.42 25.37 -8.91
N ASP A 441 -4.20 24.84 -8.87
CA ASP A 441 -3.32 24.63 -10.01
C ASP A 441 -2.93 23.14 -10.16
N PRO A 442 -3.59 22.40 -11.07
CA PRO A 442 -3.27 20.99 -11.31
C PRO A 442 -1.85 20.73 -11.80
N SER A 443 -1.13 21.74 -12.31
CA SER A 443 0.26 21.59 -12.75
C SER A 443 1.22 21.25 -11.60
N LEU A 444 0.81 21.53 -10.36
CA LEU A 444 1.55 21.21 -9.14
C LEU A 444 1.36 19.75 -8.67
N THR A 445 0.46 18.98 -9.30
CA THR A 445 0.29 17.56 -8.96
C THR A 445 1.47 16.72 -9.49
N PRO A 446 1.92 15.67 -8.78
CA PRO A 446 3.05 14.85 -9.22
C PRO A 446 2.83 14.26 -10.63
N SER A 447 1.63 13.77 -10.94
CA SER A 447 1.30 13.28 -12.28
C SER A 447 1.44 14.34 -13.38
N ALA A 448 1.08 15.60 -13.13
CA ALA A 448 1.33 16.67 -14.10
C ALA A 448 2.83 16.94 -14.26
N GLN A 449 3.57 16.95 -13.15
CA GLN A 449 5.02 17.17 -13.15
C GLN A 449 5.78 16.06 -13.87
N VAL A 450 5.38 14.79 -13.73
CA VAL A 450 5.96 13.66 -14.48
C VAL A 450 5.81 13.87 -15.98
N LEU A 451 4.58 14.15 -16.46
CA LEU A 451 4.35 14.38 -17.89
C LEU A 451 5.11 15.61 -18.41
N ALA A 452 5.17 16.69 -17.62
CA ALA A 452 5.92 17.89 -17.98
C ALA A 452 7.43 17.62 -18.07
N ALA A 453 8.00 16.89 -17.12
CA ALA A 453 9.42 16.55 -17.08
C ALA A 453 9.83 15.67 -18.27
N MET A 454 9.01 14.67 -18.62
CA MET A 454 9.20 13.83 -19.80
C MET A 454 9.15 14.66 -21.09
N ALA A 455 8.16 15.54 -21.22
CA ALA A 455 8.00 16.39 -22.40
C ALA A 455 9.14 17.41 -22.56
N GLU A 456 9.57 18.05 -21.48
CA GLU A 456 10.67 19.04 -21.48
C GLU A 456 11.98 18.42 -21.93
N ARG A 457 12.29 17.21 -21.44
CA ARG A 457 13.54 16.49 -21.76
C ARG A 457 13.44 15.62 -23.02
N LYS A 458 12.23 15.45 -23.58
CA LYS A 458 11.93 14.51 -24.67
C LYS A 458 12.36 13.07 -24.32
N GLU A 459 12.12 12.69 -23.08
CA GLU A 459 12.42 11.36 -22.55
C GLU A 459 11.20 10.46 -22.66
N SER A 460 11.41 9.20 -23.05
CA SER A 460 10.42 8.15 -22.84
C SER A 460 10.23 7.88 -21.35
N PHE A 461 9.17 7.16 -20.97
CA PHE A 461 8.94 6.79 -19.57
C PHE A 461 10.14 6.07 -18.96
N ALA A 462 10.74 5.12 -19.68
CA ALA A 462 11.89 4.36 -19.18
C ALA A 462 13.13 5.25 -18.98
N GLN A 463 13.37 6.21 -19.87
CA GLN A 463 14.51 7.14 -19.78
C GLN A 463 14.35 8.10 -18.59
N PHE A 464 13.18 8.73 -18.46
CA PHE A 464 12.86 9.59 -17.31
C PHE A 464 13.04 8.85 -15.99
N SER A 465 12.51 7.63 -15.92
CA SER A 465 12.51 6.83 -14.71
C SER A 465 13.92 6.37 -14.31
N LEU A 466 14.74 5.97 -15.28
CA LEU A 466 16.15 5.63 -15.04
C LEU A 466 16.94 6.85 -14.57
N HIS A 467 16.70 8.02 -15.18
CA HIS A 467 17.33 9.28 -14.76
C HIS A 467 16.97 9.62 -13.31
N GLN A 468 15.68 9.59 -12.93
CA GLN A 468 15.28 9.80 -11.53
C GLN A 468 15.91 8.76 -10.59
N SER A 469 15.96 7.48 -10.98
CA SER A 469 16.63 6.42 -10.22
C SER A 469 18.13 6.68 -10.01
N GLN A 470 18.82 7.23 -11.01
CA GLN A 470 20.23 7.61 -10.90
C GLN A 470 20.41 8.78 -9.92
N LEU A 471 19.57 9.82 -9.99
CA LEU A 471 19.60 10.94 -9.04
C LEU A 471 19.36 10.46 -7.60
N HIS A 472 18.42 9.54 -7.39
CA HIS A 472 18.16 8.97 -6.07
C HIS A 472 19.35 8.15 -5.57
N ALA A 473 19.95 7.31 -6.43
CA ALA A 473 21.14 6.56 -6.06
C ALA A 473 22.32 7.49 -5.70
N GLU A 474 22.51 8.58 -6.43
CA GLU A 474 23.50 9.61 -6.08
C GLU A 474 23.21 10.24 -4.71
N HIS A 475 21.95 10.59 -4.43
CA HIS A 475 21.54 11.12 -3.12
C HIS A 475 21.93 10.19 -1.96
N PHE A 476 21.59 8.89 -2.06
CA PHE A 476 21.88 7.93 -0.99
C PHE A 476 23.35 7.55 -0.89
N ARG A 477 24.06 7.43 -2.03
CA ARG A 477 25.50 7.08 -2.04
C ARG A 477 26.40 8.22 -1.59
N LYS A 478 26.01 9.49 -1.81
CA LYS A 478 26.80 10.67 -1.44
C LYS A 478 27.01 10.79 0.07
N GLU A 479 26.00 10.43 0.85
CA GLU A 479 26.00 10.50 2.31
C GLU A 479 25.72 9.10 2.88
N PRO A 480 26.71 8.20 2.95
CA PRO A 480 26.50 6.87 3.49
C PRO A 480 26.13 6.93 4.98
N LEU A 481 25.60 5.82 5.50
CA LEU A 481 25.33 5.67 6.93
C LEU A 481 26.59 5.90 7.78
N ALA A 482 26.39 6.40 9.00
CA ALA A 482 27.44 6.40 10.00
C ALA A 482 27.88 4.95 10.30
N ALA A 483 29.15 4.76 10.66
CA ALA A 483 29.73 3.42 10.83
C ALA A 483 28.97 2.55 11.85
N GLU A 484 28.44 3.15 12.92
CA GLU A 484 27.63 2.45 13.93
C GLU A 484 26.28 1.99 13.36
N GLU A 485 25.60 2.85 12.59
CA GLU A 485 24.34 2.51 11.95
C GLU A 485 24.54 1.42 10.89
N GLN A 486 25.60 1.54 10.08
CA GLN A 486 25.99 0.52 9.12
C GLN A 486 26.22 -0.84 9.80
N ALA A 487 27.00 -0.88 10.89
CA ALA A 487 27.25 -2.10 11.64
C ALA A 487 25.96 -2.70 12.24
N ARG A 488 25.02 -1.86 12.68
CA ARG A 488 23.71 -2.31 13.18
C ARG A 488 22.89 -3.00 12.10
N PHE A 489 22.82 -2.44 10.90
CA PHE A 489 22.11 -3.08 9.79
C PHE A 489 22.80 -4.38 9.33
N GLU A 490 24.14 -4.42 9.33
CA GLU A 490 24.89 -5.65 9.03
C GLU A 490 24.61 -6.74 10.07
N GLU A 491 24.44 -6.37 11.34
CA GLU A 491 24.04 -7.34 12.38
C GLU A 491 22.61 -7.84 12.21
N LEU A 492 21.66 -6.97 11.82
CA LEU A 492 20.30 -7.39 11.47
C LEU A 492 20.32 -8.38 10.28
N ALA A 493 21.11 -8.09 9.25
CA ALA A 493 21.30 -8.98 8.12
C ALA A 493 21.85 -10.36 8.55
N ARG A 494 22.92 -10.40 9.35
CA ARG A 494 23.47 -11.66 9.90
C ARG A 494 22.46 -12.43 10.74
N THR A 495 21.73 -11.73 11.61
CA THR A 495 20.71 -12.32 12.49
C THR A 495 19.59 -12.96 11.68
N SER A 496 19.11 -12.28 10.64
CA SER A 496 18.05 -12.81 9.77
C SER A 496 18.50 -14.10 9.07
N LEU A 497 19.73 -14.16 8.56
CA LEU A 497 20.29 -15.36 7.93
C LEU A 497 20.35 -16.53 8.92
N ALA A 498 20.79 -16.28 10.16
CA ALA A 498 20.81 -17.31 11.21
C ALA A 498 19.39 -17.82 11.55
N GLN A 499 18.41 -16.92 11.63
CA GLN A 499 17.01 -17.29 11.87
C GLN A 499 16.42 -18.11 10.71
N GLN A 500 16.72 -17.76 9.45
CA GLN A 500 16.26 -18.55 8.31
C GLN A 500 16.88 -19.95 8.34
N ALA A 501 18.18 -20.06 8.63
CA ALA A 501 18.85 -21.35 8.75
C ALA A 501 18.25 -22.21 9.89
N GLU A 502 17.86 -21.59 11.00
CA GLU A 502 17.17 -22.28 12.10
C GLU A 502 15.79 -22.81 11.67
N LEU A 503 15.02 -22.03 10.92
CA LEU A 503 13.72 -22.47 10.37
C LEU A 503 13.90 -23.66 9.41
N GLU A 504 14.90 -23.60 8.52
CA GLU A 504 15.19 -24.68 7.56
C GLU A 504 15.66 -25.97 8.25
N GLN A 505 16.32 -25.87 9.41
CA GLN A 505 16.75 -27.04 10.20
C GLN A 505 15.62 -27.62 11.06
N ASN A 506 14.69 -26.80 11.53
CA ASN A 506 13.66 -27.21 12.49
C ASN A 506 12.30 -27.54 11.84
N GLU A 507 11.94 -26.92 10.72
CA GLU A 507 10.71 -27.23 9.98
C GLU A 507 10.87 -28.47 9.07
N VAL A 508 11.28 -29.59 9.66
CA VAL A 508 11.45 -30.88 8.96
C VAL A 508 10.11 -31.60 8.87
N GLY A 509 9.23 -31.10 8.01
CA GLY A 509 7.91 -31.69 7.75
C GLY A 509 7.60 -31.73 6.27
N ASP A 510 6.81 -32.72 5.85
CA ASP A 510 6.30 -32.82 4.49
C ASP A 510 5.48 -31.58 4.11
N PHE A 511 5.84 -30.93 2.99
CA PHE A 511 5.23 -29.67 2.58
C PHE A 511 3.74 -29.83 2.24
N ASP A 512 3.32 -30.97 1.70
CA ASP A 512 1.90 -31.22 1.41
C ASP A 512 1.07 -31.26 2.71
N VAL A 513 1.59 -31.93 3.74
CA VAL A 513 0.98 -31.95 5.08
C VAL A 513 0.93 -30.55 5.70
N PHE A 514 1.99 -29.76 5.53
CA PHE A 514 2.04 -28.37 6.01
C PHE A 514 0.97 -27.50 5.35
N VAL A 515 0.89 -27.52 4.01
CA VAL A 515 -0.12 -26.76 3.25
C VAL A 515 -1.53 -27.23 3.62
N GLY A 516 -1.76 -28.54 3.73
CA GLY A 516 -3.04 -29.11 4.16
C GLY A 516 -3.46 -28.60 5.54
N SER A 517 -2.53 -28.56 6.51
CA SER A 517 -2.78 -28.05 7.86
C SER A 517 -3.05 -26.54 7.87
N TYR A 518 -2.27 -25.78 7.10
CA TYR A 518 -2.45 -24.33 6.96
C TYR A 518 -3.81 -23.99 6.36
N GLN A 519 -4.24 -24.69 5.32
CA GLN A 519 -5.56 -24.53 4.71
C GLN A 519 -6.67 -24.95 5.68
N ALA A 520 -6.53 -26.09 6.36
CA ALA A 520 -7.53 -26.56 7.33
C ALA A 520 -7.73 -25.59 8.51
N SER A 521 -6.71 -24.81 8.88
CA SER A 521 -6.81 -23.81 9.95
C SER A 521 -7.87 -22.73 9.68
N ILE A 522 -8.29 -22.53 8.42
CA ILE A 522 -9.40 -21.62 8.08
C ILE A 522 -10.75 -22.18 8.53
N LEU A 523 -10.92 -23.51 8.50
CA LEU A 523 -12.17 -24.18 8.85
C LEU A 523 -12.37 -24.26 10.36
N ALA A 524 -11.28 -24.19 11.12
CA ALA A 524 -11.31 -24.09 12.59
C ALA A 524 -11.84 -22.72 13.08
N ILE A 525 -11.97 -21.74 12.18
CA ILE A 525 -12.54 -20.43 12.46
C ILE A 525 -14.08 -20.56 12.52
N SER A 526 -14.56 -21.08 13.64
CA SER A 526 -15.99 -21.09 13.98
C SER A 526 -16.39 -19.69 14.47
N ASN A 527 -17.59 -19.23 14.08
CA ASN A 527 -18.13 -17.91 14.45
C ASN A 527 -18.25 -17.71 15.96
#